data_AF-A0A959RZX2-F1
#
_entry.id   AF-A0A959RZX2-F1
#
_cell.length_a   1.000
_cell.length_b   1.000
_cell.length_c   1.000
_cell.angle_alpha   90.00
_cell.angle_beta   90.00
_cell.angle_gamma   90.00
#
_symmetry.space_group_name_H-M   'P 1'
#
loop_
_entity.id
_entity.type
_entity.pdbx_description
1 polymer ?
#
loop_
_entity_poly.entity_id
_entity_poly.type
_entity_poly.pdbx_seq_one_letter_code
_entity_poly.pdbx_strand_id
1 'polypeptide(L)'
;FMAKGTNLNLDKLIGEFEIKLEPSQLRELKLDETNIKLSLKKDEELRKINLVSEFVDFNINGNFSLEKAIELLTYEGKTIAYLISKKIDELNPIEDESVKNTEIEMVEISPIVNESVEFNYDFTFKDFNLIAIFLKNDELDISGSGTGTVKNDSLQFRISTEIDIQNLLNKKDSLLLYLSDSKANLNFSRDNQEISFNKIFGSVSLEGDKIYAGAELNDVQADFIFNQSKLFFNTSLGVGENLTTEMEGTISTFAADEEIRFNAITLNYKNIPWASFDTSSVIFTGSGIQLSNLILENANALVTVNGQINNDESHNFFVEIEN
;
A
#
# COMPACT_ATOMS: atom_id res chain seq x y z
N PHE A 1 -5.72 -14.43 23.97
CA PHE A 1 -6.39 -13.79 25.13
C PHE A 1 -7.72 -13.23 24.65
N MET A 2 -8.83 -13.50 25.32
CA MET A 2 -10.13 -12.89 25.04
C MET A 2 -10.70 -12.38 26.36
N ALA A 3 -10.68 -11.06 26.57
CA ALA A 3 -11.37 -10.43 27.68
C ALA A 3 -12.75 -9.99 27.18
N LYS A 4 -13.82 -10.59 27.73
CA LYS A 4 -15.21 -10.15 27.51
C LYS A 4 -15.73 -9.53 28.81
N GLY A 5 -16.06 -8.25 28.78
CA GLY A 5 -16.73 -7.54 29.86
C GLY A 5 -18.12 -7.10 29.41
N THR A 6 -19.15 -7.34 30.23
CA THR A 6 -20.47 -6.73 30.05
C THR A 6 -20.47 -5.31 30.65
N ASN A 7 -21.09 -4.35 29.98
CA ASN A 7 -21.18 -2.93 30.37
C ASN A 7 -19.86 -2.13 30.36
N LEU A 8 -18.85 -2.55 29.59
CA LEU A 8 -17.65 -1.75 29.37
C LEU A 8 -17.96 -0.60 28.41
N ASN A 9 -17.95 0.64 28.90
CA ASN A 9 -18.03 1.82 28.04
C ASN A 9 -16.61 2.29 27.70
N LEU A 10 -16.15 2.01 26.47
CA LEU A 10 -14.82 2.37 25.99
C LEU A 10 -14.58 3.89 26.04
N ASP A 11 -15.64 4.67 25.90
CA ASP A 11 -15.54 6.12 25.94
C ASP A 11 -15.32 6.73 27.32
N LYS A 12 -15.66 6.00 28.37
CA LYS A 12 -15.41 6.39 29.76
C LYS A 12 -14.15 5.75 30.33
N LEU A 13 -13.51 4.86 29.57
CA LEU A 13 -12.34 4.14 30.02
C LEU A 13 -11.15 5.11 30.17
N ILE A 14 -10.68 5.24 31.40
CA ILE A 14 -9.46 5.96 31.79
C ILE A 14 -8.68 4.98 32.66
N GLY A 15 -7.39 4.83 32.40
CA GLY A 15 -6.58 3.90 33.18
C GLY A 15 -5.22 3.65 32.56
N GLU A 16 -4.35 3.07 33.38
CA GLU A 16 -3.04 2.56 32.97
C GLU A 16 -3.09 1.03 33.09
N PHE A 17 -2.77 0.34 32.00
CA PHE A 17 -2.74 -1.10 31.90
C PHE A 17 -1.31 -1.51 31.59
N GLU A 18 -0.75 -2.39 32.40
CA GLU A 18 0.59 -2.93 32.20
C GLU A 18 0.49 -4.44 32.04
N ILE A 19 0.99 -4.96 30.93
CA ILE A 19 1.10 -6.37 30.65
C ILE A 19 2.58 -6.69 30.60
N LYS A 20 3.02 -7.52 31.55
CA LYS A 20 4.36 -8.11 31.55
C LYS A 20 4.28 -9.53 31.06
N LEU A 21 5.01 -9.82 30.00
CA LEU A 21 5.27 -11.15 29.52
C LEU A 21 6.55 -11.62 30.19
N GLU A 22 6.43 -12.56 31.12
CA GLU A 22 7.58 -13.19 31.74
C GLU A 22 8.41 -13.95 30.70
N PRO A 23 9.73 -14.10 30.93
CA PRO A 23 10.57 -14.91 30.08
C PRO A 23 9.97 -16.29 29.87
N SER A 24 9.88 -16.71 28.62
CA SER A 24 9.28 -17.99 28.27
C SER A 24 9.98 -18.63 27.08
N GLN A 25 9.60 -19.86 26.77
CA GLN A 25 10.16 -20.58 25.64
C GLN A 25 9.03 -21.03 24.74
N LEU A 26 9.08 -20.59 23.48
CA LEU A 26 8.17 -21.03 22.44
C LEU A 26 8.97 -21.83 21.41
N ARG A 27 8.88 -23.16 21.49
CA ARG A 27 9.72 -24.11 20.72
C ARG A 27 11.19 -24.00 21.13
N GLU A 28 12.08 -23.71 20.18
CA GLU A 28 13.52 -23.52 20.44
C GLU A 28 13.87 -22.05 20.74
N LEU A 29 12.90 -21.15 20.64
CA LEU A 29 13.11 -19.71 20.79
C LEU A 29 12.84 -19.29 22.24
N LYS A 30 13.81 -18.57 22.81
CA LYS A 30 13.64 -17.89 24.09
C LYS A 30 12.97 -16.54 23.83
N LEU A 31 11.91 -16.29 24.58
CA LEU A 31 11.26 -15.00 24.68
C LEU A 31 11.79 -14.36 25.97
N ASP A 32 12.44 -13.22 25.84
CA ASP A 32 12.85 -12.42 26.98
C ASP A 32 11.61 -11.78 27.64
N GLU A 33 11.81 -11.15 28.80
CA GLU A 33 10.75 -10.39 29.45
C GLU A 33 10.35 -9.22 28.53
N THR A 34 9.06 -9.09 28.23
CA THR A 34 8.54 -7.97 27.43
C THR A 34 7.46 -7.23 28.18
N ASN A 35 7.55 -5.90 28.20
CA ASN A 35 6.57 -5.04 28.84
C ASN A 35 5.74 -4.23 27.83
N ILE A 36 4.42 -4.24 28.01
CA ILE A 36 3.47 -3.46 27.22
C ILE A 36 2.66 -2.59 28.17
N LYS A 37 2.73 -1.27 27.98
CA LYS A 37 1.99 -0.29 28.77
C LYS A 37 0.99 0.44 27.88
N LEU A 38 -0.28 0.44 28.28
CA LEU A 38 -1.34 1.20 27.64
C LEU A 38 -1.87 2.24 28.63
N SER A 39 -1.76 3.52 28.28
CA SER A 39 -2.33 4.64 29.03
C SER A 39 -3.50 5.24 28.26
N LEU A 40 -4.68 5.20 28.87
CA LEU A 40 -5.91 5.83 28.37
C LEU A 40 -6.23 7.05 29.23
N LYS A 41 -6.18 8.23 28.63
CA LYS A 41 -6.48 9.51 29.30
C LYS A 41 -7.56 10.26 28.53
N LYS A 42 -8.41 10.96 29.25
CA LYS A 42 -9.45 11.82 28.70
C LYS A 42 -9.61 13.05 29.59
N ASP A 43 -9.43 14.24 29.02
CA ASP A 43 -9.89 15.49 29.63
C ASP A 43 -11.20 15.94 28.95
N GLU A 44 -11.71 17.13 29.28
CA GLU A 44 -13.01 17.62 28.77
C GLU A 44 -13.07 17.73 27.24
N GLU A 45 -11.93 17.90 26.55
CA GLU A 45 -11.89 18.13 25.11
C GLU A 45 -11.03 17.12 24.33
N LEU A 46 -10.17 16.36 25.01
CA LEU A 46 -9.10 15.63 24.36
C LEU A 46 -8.89 14.23 24.97
N ARG A 47 -8.98 13.22 24.11
CA ARG A 47 -8.62 11.84 24.41
C ARG A 47 -7.17 11.59 23.98
N LYS A 48 -6.41 10.92 24.84
CA LYS A 48 -5.06 10.43 24.55
C LYS A 48 -4.97 8.93 24.82
N ILE A 49 -4.46 8.19 23.86
CA ILE A 49 -4.18 6.75 23.96
C ILE A 49 -2.69 6.59 23.67
N ASN A 50 -1.93 6.12 24.64
CA ASN A 50 -0.49 5.91 24.48
C ASN A 50 -0.19 4.45 24.76
N LEU A 51 0.28 3.73 23.74
CA LEU A 51 0.85 2.40 23.84
C LEU A 51 2.36 2.55 23.84
N VAL A 52 3.02 2.06 24.88
CA VAL A 52 4.48 1.96 24.95
C VAL A 52 4.82 0.48 25.06
N SER A 53 5.62 -0.02 24.13
CA SER A 53 6.09 -1.40 24.15
C SER A 53 7.54 -1.49 23.68
N GLU A 54 8.09 -2.70 23.69
CA GLU A 54 9.43 -2.98 23.16
C GLU A 54 9.48 -3.06 21.64
N PHE A 55 8.34 -3.25 20.97
CA PHE A 55 8.25 -3.39 19.51
C PHE A 55 7.69 -2.14 18.82
N VAL A 56 6.72 -1.47 19.44
CA VAL A 56 6.14 -0.23 18.90
C VAL A 56 5.70 0.70 20.02
N ASP A 57 6.01 1.98 19.87
CA ASP A 57 5.28 3.04 20.57
C ASP A 57 4.22 3.57 19.63
N PHE A 58 2.99 3.71 20.11
CA PHE A 58 1.86 4.17 19.32
C PHE A 58 1.01 5.14 20.13
N ASN A 59 0.87 6.37 19.65
CA ASN A 59 0.09 7.39 20.33
C ASN A 59 -1.06 7.83 19.43
N ILE A 60 -2.23 8.07 20.04
CA ILE A 60 -3.40 8.65 19.40
C ILE A 60 -3.86 9.83 20.25
N ASN A 61 -4.16 10.94 19.61
CA ASN A 61 -4.71 12.12 20.27
C ASN A 61 -5.80 12.79 19.42
N GLY A 62 -6.86 13.28 20.07
CA GLY A 62 -7.92 14.01 19.39
C GLY A 62 -9.22 14.08 20.20
N ASN A 63 -10.24 14.69 19.62
CA ASN A 63 -11.58 14.73 20.21
C ASN A 63 -12.48 13.73 19.47
N PHE A 64 -12.53 12.49 19.98
CA PHE A 64 -13.28 11.42 19.34
C PHE A 64 -13.84 10.41 20.35
N SER A 65 -14.90 9.72 19.93
CA SER A 65 -15.37 8.51 20.57
C SER A 65 -14.50 7.32 20.14
N LEU A 66 -13.91 6.61 21.10
CA LEU A 66 -13.08 5.43 20.83
C LEU A 66 -13.92 4.31 20.22
N GLU A 67 -15.15 4.13 20.69
CA GLU A 67 -16.08 3.13 20.17
C GLU A 67 -16.42 3.41 18.71
N LYS A 68 -16.80 4.66 18.40
CA LYS A 68 -17.10 5.08 17.03
C LYS A 68 -15.88 5.01 16.12
N ALA A 69 -14.70 5.38 16.61
CA ALA A 69 -13.46 5.29 15.83
C ALA A 69 -13.13 3.83 15.46
N ILE A 70 -13.26 2.88 16.39
CA ILE A 70 -13.03 1.46 16.11
C ILE A 70 -14.05 0.95 15.09
N GLU A 71 -15.33 1.26 15.28
CA GLU A 71 -16.39 0.83 14.37
C GLU A 71 -16.20 1.40 12.96
N LEU A 72 -15.90 2.70 12.87
CA LEU A 72 -15.64 3.39 11.61
C LEU A 72 -14.43 2.80 10.89
N LEU A 73 -13.27 2.71 11.56
CA LEU A 73 -12.05 2.17 10.93
C LEU A 73 -12.23 0.73 10.48
N THR A 74 -12.99 -0.07 11.24
CA THR A 74 -13.32 -1.45 10.87
C THR A 74 -14.21 -1.48 9.62
N TYR A 75 -15.22 -0.63 9.58
CA TYR A 75 -16.13 -0.50 8.44
C TYR A 75 -15.38 -0.04 7.18
N GLU A 76 -14.60 1.04 7.30
CA GLU A 76 -13.82 1.61 6.19
C GLU A 76 -12.78 0.61 5.70
N GLY A 77 -12.03 -0.04 6.60
CA GLY A 77 -11.05 -1.07 6.23
C GLY A 77 -11.69 -2.22 5.45
N LYS A 78 -12.86 -2.71 5.87
CA LYS A 78 -13.61 -3.74 5.14
C LYS A 78 -14.13 -3.24 3.79
N THR A 79 -14.70 -2.04 3.76
CA THR A 79 -15.29 -1.45 2.54
C THR A 79 -14.23 -1.21 1.48
N ILE A 80 -13.09 -0.64 1.87
CA ILE A 80 -11.96 -0.37 0.98
C ILE A 80 -11.37 -1.68 0.47
N ALA A 81 -11.13 -2.64 1.36
CA ALA A 81 -10.64 -3.97 0.96
C ALA A 81 -11.61 -4.65 -0.02
N TYR A 82 -12.91 -4.61 0.25
CA TYR A 82 -13.95 -5.11 -0.66
C TYR A 82 -13.88 -4.43 -2.04
N LEU A 83 -13.83 -3.11 -2.09
CA LEU A 83 -13.80 -2.35 -3.34
C LEU A 83 -12.53 -2.64 -4.16
N ILE A 84 -11.38 -2.75 -3.50
CA ILE A 84 -10.10 -3.09 -4.16
C ILE A 84 -10.12 -4.54 -4.63
N SER A 85 -10.51 -5.51 -3.79
CA SER A 85 -10.57 -6.92 -4.17
C SER A 85 -11.52 -7.16 -5.33
N LYS A 86 -12.74 -6.61 -5.26
CA LYS A 86 -13.69 -6.67 -6.37
C LYS A 86 -13.09 -6.09 -7.65
N LYS A 87 -12.34 -4.98 -7.55
CA LYS A 87 -11.67 -4.42 -8.72
C LYS A 87 -10.62 -5.36 -9.26
N ILE A 88 -9.74 -5.91 -8.42
CA ILE A 88 -8.72 -6.90 -8.82
C ILE A 88 -9.35 -8.12 -9.49
N ASP A 89 -10.48 -8.63 -8.97
CA ASP A 89 -11.20 -9.76 -9.56
C ASP A 89 -11.76 -9.40 -10.96
N GLU A 90 -12.24 -8.16 -11.15
CA GLU A 90 -12.60 -7.65 -12.48
C GLU A 90 -11.38 -7.55 -13.43
N LEU A 91 -10.16 -7.42 -12.90
CA LEU A 91 -8.92 -7.31 -13.68
C LEU A 91 -8.27 -8.67 -14.00
N ASN A 92 -8.83 -9.81 -13.59
CA ASN A 92 -8.20 -11.12 -13.82
C ASN A 92 -8.72 -11.79 -15.10
N PRO A 93 -8.02 -11.70 -16.25
CA PRO A 93 -8.48 -12.26 -17.52
C PRO A 93 -8.40 -13.79 -17.60
N ILE A 94 -7.82 -14.47 -16.60
CA ILE A 94 -7.52 -15.90 -16.62
C ILE A 94 -8.53 -16.72 -15.78
N GLU A 95 -9.35 -16.07 -14.95
CA GLU A 95 -10.28 -16.79 -14.09
C GLU A 95 -11.51 -17.33 -14.84
N ASP A 96 -11.62 -18.66 -14.82
CA ASP A 96 -12.75 -19.43 -15.32
C ASP A 96 -14.05 -18.95 -14.66
N GLU A 97 -15.08 -18.60 -15.45
CA GLU A 97 -16.36 -18.06 -14.95
C GLU A 97 -17.04 -18.97 -13.92
N SER A 98 -16.63 -20.24 -13.86
CA SER A 98 -17.08 -21.25 -12.89
C SER A 98 -16.59 -21.01 -11.44
N VAL A 99 -15.64 -20.09 -11.20
CA VAL A 99 -15.09 -19.74 -9.87
C VAL A 99 -15.72 -18.47 -9.28
N LYS A 100 -16.66 -17.81 -9.98
CA LYS A 100 -17.41 -16.61 -9.51
C LYS A 100 -18.36 -16.83 -8.31
N ASN A 101 -18.07 -17.80 -7.44
CA ASN A 101 -18.80 -18.10 -6.22
C ASN A 101 -18.05 -17.67 -4.94
N THR A 102 -17.21 -16.64 -5.01
CA THR A 102 -16.98 -15.84 -3.81
C THR A 102 -18.29 -15.07 -3.59
N GLU A 103 -19.14 -15.53 -2.68
CA GLU A 103 -20.19 -14.69 -2.10
C GLU A 103 -19.49 -13.51 -1.43
N ILE A 104 -19.20 -12.47 -2.20
CA ILE A 104 -18.69 -11.24 -1.64
C ILE A 104 -19.90 -10.57 -1.01
N GLU A 105 -20.02 -10.67 0.32
CA GLU A 105 -21.07 -10.01 1.08
C GLU A 105 -21.13 -8.54 0.65
N MET A 106 -22.28 -8.16 0.10
CA MET A 106 -22.51 -6.77 -0.31
C MET A 106 -22.37 -5.90 0.93
N VAL A 107 -21.37 -5.03 0.94
CA VAL A 107 -21.20 -4.05 2.01
C VAL A 107 -22.28 -2.99 1.82
N GLU A 108 -23.13 -2.77 2.82
CA GLU A 108 -24.09 -1.67 2.84
C GLU A 108 -23.47 -0.41 3.45
N ILE A 109 -24.05 0.77 3.16
CA ILE A 109 -23.61 2.02 3.78
C ILE A 109 -24.01 1.98 5.26
N SER A 110 -23.03 1.80 6.13
CA SER A 110 -23.27 1.76 7.58
C SER A 110 -23.54 3.17 8.11
N PRO A 111 -24.50 3.36 9.03
CA PRO A 111 -24.74 4.66 9.66
C PRO A 111 -23.50 5.29 10.32
N ILE A 112 -22.52 4.47 10.70
CA ILE A 112 -21.25 4.91 11.30
C ILE A 112 -20.50 5.93 10.44
N VAL A 113 -20.67 5.92 9.12
CA VAL A 113 -20.01 6.88 8.21
C VAL A 113 -20.46 8.31 8.45
N ASN A 114 -21.61 8.53 9.10
CA ASN A 114 -22.11 9.87 9.46
C ASN A 114 -21.49 10.42 10.75
N GLU A 115 -20.73 9.61 11.49
CA GLU A 115 -20.13 10.03 12.74
C GLU A 115 -18.89 10.89 12.51
N SER A 116 -18.78 11.99 13.26
CA SER A 116 -17.57 12.80 13.21
C SER A 116 -16.47 12.15 14.05
N VAL A 117 -15.37 11.79 13.39
CA VAL A 117 -14.18 11.21 14.02
C VAL A 117 -12.97 11.96 13.50
N GLU A 118 -12.19 12.56 14.39
CA GLU A 118 -10.94 13.20 14.05
C GLU A 118 -9.89 12.91 15.13
N PHE A 119 -8.76 12.36 14.71
CA PHE A 119 -7.61 12.16 15.57
C PHE A 119 -6.31 12.14 14.77
N ASN A 120 -5.23 12.51 15.45
CA ASN A 120 -3.87 12.32 14.98
C ASN A 120 -3.29 11.08 15.65
N TYR A 121 -2.36 10.43 14.97
CA TYR A 121 -1.57 9.35 15.54
C TYR A 121 -0.11 9.49 15.15
N ASP A 122 0.74 8.89 15.96
CA ASP A 122 2.16 8.73 15.69
C ASP A 122 2.62 7.37 16.20
N PHE A 123 3.67 6.86 15.56
CA PHE A 123 4.26 5.60 15.92
C PHE A 123 5.77 5.60 15.75
N THR A 124 6.45 4.77 16.52
CA THR A 124 7.89 4.52 16.39
C THR A 124 8.12 3.03 16.52
N PHE A 125 8.71 2.44 15.48
CA PHE A 125 9.13 1.05 15.48
C PHE A 125 10.39 0.90 16.33
N LYS A 126 10.47 -0.23 17.04
CA LYS A 126 11.58 -0.59 17.92
C LYS A 126 12.09 -1.98 17.55
N ASP A 127 11.85 -2.99 18.38
CA ASP A 127 12.32 -4.36 18.13
C ASP A 127 11.18 -5.27 17.65
N PHE A 128 11.25 -5.74 16.40
CA PHE A 128 10.27 -6.64 15.80
C PHE A 128 10.62 -8.14 15.90
N ASN A 129 11.70 -8.52 16.58
CA ASN A 129 12.11 -9.91 16.74
C ASN A 129 10.98 -10.79 17.30
N LEU A 130 10.28 -10.31 18.33
CA LEU A 130 9.13 -11.02 18.90
C LEU A 130 8.01 -11.21 17.87
N ILE A 131 7.72 -10.18 17.08
CA ILE A 131 6.68 -10.19 16.04
C ILE A 131 7.06 -11.14 14.90
N ALA A 132 8.35 -11.18 14.52
CA ALA A 132 8.88 -12.10 13.51
C ALA A 132 8.50 -13.56 13.79
N ILE A 133 8.61 -13.97 15.07
CA ILE A 133 8.28 -15.32 15.54
C ILE A 133 6.80 -15.65 15.30
N PHE A 134 5.91 -14.71 15.59
CA PHE A 134 4.47 -14.90 15.38
C PHE A 134 4.09 -14.92 13.90
N LEU A 135 4.77 -14.13 13.06
CA LEU A 135 4.56 -14.08 11.62
C LEU A 135 5.23 -15.24 10.86
N LYS A 136 6.06 -16.04 11.55
CA LYS A 136 6.89 -17.10 10.97
C LYS A 136 7.81 -16.55 9.88
N ASN A 137 8.40 -15.40 10.14
CA ASN A 137 9.48 -14.86 9.32
C ASN A 137 10.81 -15.38 9.89
N ASP A 138 11.79 -15.59 9.03
CA ASP A 138 13.15 -15.96 9.46
C ASP A 138 13.82 -14.76 10.13
N GLU A 139 13.56 -13.56 9.60
CA GLU A 139 14.06 -12.31 10.14
C GLU A 139 13.05 -11.19 9.84
N LEU A 140 12.80 -10.34 10.84
CA LEU A 140 12.02 -9.12 10.68
C LEU A 140 12.62 -8.04 11.57
N ASP A 141 13.27 -7.08 10.95
CA ASP A 141 13.77 -5.88 11.60
C ASP A 141 13.13 -4.66 10.95
N ILE A 142 12.59 -3.77 11.77
CA ILE A 142 11.94 -2.54 11.30
C ILE A 142 12.33 -1.43 12.26
N SER A 143 12.99 -0.41 11.72
CA SER A 143 13.29 0.82 12.43
C SER A 143 12.79 2.01 11.63
N GLY A 144 12.15 2.93 12.32
CA GLY A 144 11.47 4.05 11.68
C GLY A 144 10.36 4.60 12.54
N SER A 145 9.70 5.61 12.02
CA SER A 145 8.58 6.26 12.68
C SER A 145 7.58 6.75 11.65
N GLY A 146 6.40 7.12 12.12
CA GLY A 146 5.43 7.75 11.24
C GLY A 146 4.42 8.54 12.03
N THR A 147 3.70 9.39 11.32
CA THR A 147 2.62 10.20 11.87
C THR A 147 1.48 10.23 10.87
N GLY A 148 0.28 10.50 11.35
CA GLY A 148 -0.86 10.58 10.46
C GLY A 148 -2.10 11.15 11.11
N THR A 149 -3.12 11.30 10.27
CA THR A 149 -4.42 11.82 10.68
C THR A 149 -5.53 10.96 10.11
N VAL A 150 -6.59 10.76 10.89
CA VAL A 150 -7.85 10.20 10.42
C VAL A 150 -8.91 11.27 10.61
N LYS A 151 -9.70 11.50 9.57
CA LYS A 151 -10.86 12.41 9.59
C LYS A 151 -12.06 11.76 8.93
N ASN A 152 -13.21 11.91 9.54
CA ASN A 152 -14.46 11.44 8.98
C ASN A 152 -15.60 12.41 9.27
N ASP A 153 -16.44 12.59 8.27
CA ASP A 153 -17.75 13.22 8.38
C ASP A 153 -18.74 12.49 7.46
N SER A 154 -20.00 12.94 7.41
CA SER A 154 -21.01 12.30 6.56
C SER A 154 -20.68 12.29 5.07
N LEU A 155 -19.83 13.20 4.59
CA LEU A 155 -19.47 13.29 3.17
C LEU A 155 -18.29 12.40 2.82
N GLN A 156 -17.29 12.30 3.70
CA GLN A 156 -16.05 11.61 3.36
C GLN A 156 -15.30 11.04 4.57
N PHE A 157 -14.62 9.93 4.29
CA PHE A 157 -13.55 9.39 5.12
C PHE A 157 -12.20 9.79 4.53
N ARG A 158 -11.23 10.16 5.37
CA ARG A 158 -9.86 10.51 4.99
C ARG A 158 -8.84 9.94 5.97
N ILE A 159 -7.74 9.43 5.43
CA ILE A 159 -6.55 9.05 6.20
C ILE A 159 -5.29 9.57 5.49
N SER A 160 -4.38 10.16 6.25
CA SER A 160 -3.07 10.59 5.78
C SER A 160 -1.99 9.98 6.68
N THR A 161 -0.91 9.46 6.10
CA THR A 161 0.22 8.90 6.84
C THR A 161 1.53 9.32 6.19
N GLU A 162 2.46 9.80 7.01
CA GLU A 162 3.87 9.97 6.65
C GLU A 162 4.68 8.94 7.43
N ILE A 163 5.57 8.24 6.74
CA ILE A 163 6.41 7.18 7.30
C ILE A 163 7.86 7.46 6.91
N ASP A 164 8.74 7.45 7.89
CA ASP A 164 10.19 7.48 7.74
C ASP A 164 10.74 6.12 8.18
N ILE A 165 11.25 5.35 7.24
CA ILE A 165 11.80 4.01 7.42
C ILE A 165 13.32 4.13 7.30
N GLN A 166 14.00 3.97 8.43
CA GLN A 166 15.46 3.93 8.46
C GLN A 166 15.96 2.58 7.95
N ASN A 167 15.32 1.50 8.41
CA ASN A 167 15.61 0.14 7.98
C ASN A 167 14.33 -0.70 8.01
N LEU A 168 14.08 -1.46 6.95
CA LEU A 168 13.16 -2.58 6.95
C LEU A 168 13.88 -3.77 6.34
N LEU A 169 14.07 -4.81 7.12
CA LEU A 169 14.56 -6.11 6.67
C LEU A 169 13.48 -7.14 6.95
N ASN A 170 12.97 -7.77 5.91
CA ASN A 170 12.03 -8.87 6.03
C ASN A 170 12.54 -10.05 5.20
N LYS A 171 12.86 -11.14 5.90
CA LYS A 171 13.29 -12.39 5.29
C LYS A 171 12.31 -13.48 5.64
N LYS A 172 11.79 -14.13 4.61
CA LYS A 172 10.91 -15.28 4.73
C LYS A 172 11.23 -16.30 3.65
N ASP A 173 11.71 -17.46 4.05
CA ASP A 173 12.18 -18.50 3.15
C ASP A 173 13.33 -17.96 2.26
N SER A 174 13.15 -17.97 0.94
CA SER A 174 14.11 -17.41 -0.03
C SER A 174 13.83 -15.96 -0.41
N LEU A 175 12.74 -15.36 0.11
CA LEU A 175 12.34 -13.99 -0.23
C LEU A 175 12.98 -13.03 0.78
N LEU A 176 13.78 -12.11 0.24
CA LEU A 176 14.40 -11.03 0.98
C LEU A 176 13.83 -9.71 0.47
N LEU A 177 13.23 -8.95 1.37
CA LEU A 177 12.85 -7.56 1.18
C LEU A 177 13.72 -6.70 2.08
N TYR A 178 14.37 -5.70 1.51
CA TYR A 178 15.14 -4.72 2.24
C TYR A 178 14.80 -3.31 1.76
N LEU A 179 14.59 -2.37 2.68
CA LEU A 179 14.48 -0.95 2.42
C LEU A 179 15.38 -0.21 3.41
N SER A 180 16.12 0.79 2.93
CA SER A 180 16.86 1.72 3.78
C SER A 180 16.54 3.16 3.41
N ASP A 181 16.60 4.03 4.42
CA ASP A 181 16.46 5.49 4.28
C ASP A 181 15.32 5.86 3.32
N SER A 182 14.13 5.31 3.60
CA SER A 182 12.95 5.43 2.76
C SER A 182 11.88 6.27 3.43
N LYS A 183 11.23 7.15 2.66
CA LYS A 183 10.10 7.95 3.11
C LYS A 183 8.87 7.61 2.28
N ALA A 184 7.74 7.40 2.94
CA ALA A 184 6.48 7.17 2.28
C ALA A 184 5.43 8.19 2.76
N ASN A 185 4.66 8.74 1.83
CA ASN A 185 3.50 9.55 2.12
C ASN A 185 2.27 8.90 1.49
N LEU A 186 1.26 8.60 2.30
CA LEU A 186 0.02 7.97 1.88
C LEU A 186 -1.13 8.91 2.21
N ASN A 187 -1.92 9.26 1.21
CA ASN A 187 -3.16 9.99 1.39
C ASN A 187 -4.28 9.19 0.75
N PHE A 188 -5.40 9.06 1.46
CA PHE A 188 -6.53 8.29 0.98
C PHE A 188 -7.82 8.99 1.41
N SER A 189 -8.80 9.00 0.51
CA SER A 189 -10.13 9.55 0.73
C SER A 189 -11.18 8.68 0.06
N ARG A 190 -12.32 8.52 0.72
CA ARG A 190 -13.51 7.85 0.17
C ARG A 190 -14.74 8.72 0.37
N ASP A 191 -15.61 8.78 -0.63
CA ASP A 191 -16.96 9.34 -0.52
C ASP A 191 -17.84 8.42 0.33
N ASN A 192 -18.37 8.93 1.44
CA ASN A 192 -19.20 8.14 2.36
C ASN A 192 -20.63 7.89 1.85
N GLN A 193 -21.03 8.59 0.78
CA GLN A 193 -22.38 8.49 0.21
C GLN A 193 -22.52 7.36 -0.82
N GLU A 194 -21.41 6.78 -1.27
CA GLU A 194 -21.41 5.77 -2.33
C GLU A 194 -20.39 4.65 -2.05
N ILE A 195 -20.79 3.40 -2.34
CA ILE A 195 -19.90 2.23 -2.29
C ILE A 195 -19.47 1.91 -3.71
N SER A 196 -18.43 2.62 -4.16
CA SER A 196 -17.92 2.53 -5.52
C SER A 196 -16.42 2.77 -5.54
N PHE A 197 -15.68 1.95 -6.30
CA PHE A 197 -14.24 2.14 -6.53
C PHE A 197 -13.95 3.49 -7.18
N ASN A 198 -14.87 3.97 -8.03
CA ASN A 198 -14.76 5.29 -8.67
C ASN A 198 -14.92 6.47 -7.69
N LYS A 199 -15.24 6.21 -6.42
CA LYS A 199 -15.34 7.23 -5.38
C LYS A 199 -14.23 7.13 -4.33
N ILE A 200 -13.16 6.44 -4.69
CA ILE A 200 -11.91 6.41 -3.94
C ILE A 200 -10.91 7.34 -4.63
N PHE A 201 -10.19 8.10 -3.81
CA PHE A 201 -9.10 8.97 -4.24
C PHE A 201 -7.91 8.72 -3.32
N GLY A 202 -6.70 8.80 -3.85
CA GLY A 202 -5.52 8.71 -3.01
C GLY A 202 -4.25 9.09 -3.72
N SER A 203 -3.19 9.23 -2.95
CA SER A 203 -1.84 9.32 -3.45
C SER A 203 -0.89 8.51 -2.59
N VAL A 204 0.12 7.94 -3.23
CA VAL A 204 1.24 7.28 -2.58
C VAL A 204 2.50 7.86 -3.18
N SER A 205 3.33 8.48 -2.35
CA SER A 205 4.66 8.93 -2.72
C SER A 205 5.67 8.09 -1.94
N LEU A 206 6.68 7.57 -2.63
CA LEU A 206 7.78 6.80 -2.05
C LEU A 206 9.10 7.38 -2.55
N GLU A 207 9.97 7.70 -1.61
CA GLU A 207 11.38 8.02 -1.84
C GLU A 207 12.20 6.97 -1.09
N GLY A 208 13.27 6.44 -1.67
CA GLY A 208 14.13 5.50 -0.98
C GLY A 208 15.50 5.39 -1.61
N ASP A 209 16.53 5.44 -0.78
CA ASP A 209 17.92 5.37 -1.24
C ASP A 209 18.24 3.99 -1.81
N LYS A 210 17.83 2.92 -1.11
CA LYS A 210 18.08 1.54 -1.52
C LYS A 210 16.93 0.62 -1.17
N ILE A 211 16.45 -0.11 -2.16
CA ILE A 211 15.42 -1.14 -2.03
C ILE A 211 15.95 -2.42 -2.66
N TYR A 212 15.80 -3.55 -1.98
CA TYR A 212 16.05 -4.87 -2.54
C TYR A 212 14.79 -5.71 -2.51
N ALA A 213 14.34 -6.14 -3.69
CA ALA A 213 13.24 -7.06 -3.87
C ALA A 213 13.54 -7.98 -5.07
N GLY A 214 14.47 -8.92 -4.89
CA GLY A 214 14.99 -9.77 -5.98
C GLY A 214 15.97 -9.07 -6.94
N ALA A 215 15.86 -7.75 -7.06
CA ALA A 215 16.84 -6.87 -7.68
C ALA A 215 17.18 -5.72 -6.72
N GLU A 216 18.40 -5.21 -6.83
CA GLU A 216 18.82 -3.98 -6.16
C GLU A 216 18.31 -2.78 -6.95
N LEU A 217 17.50 -1.96 -6.28
CA LEU A 217 16.99 -0.69 -6.76
C LEU A 217 17.62 0.43 -5.93
N ASN A 218 18.06 1.49 -6.59
CA ASN A 218 18.69 2.64 -5.94
C ASN A 218 17.99 3.93 -6.38
N ASP A 219 18.06 4.97 -5.57
CA ASP A 219 17.50 6.30 -5.89
C ASP A 219 16.03 6.24 -6.33
N VAL A 220 15.21 5.46 -5.61
CA VAL A 220 13.81 5.21 -5.96
C VAL A 220 12.98 6.44 -5.62
N GLN A 221 12.27 6.96 -6.60
CA GLN A 221 11.23 7.96 -6.45
C GLN A 221 10.00 7.47 -7.18
N ALA A 222 8.86 7.42 -6.51
CA ALA A 222 7.63 6.93 -7.11
C ALA A 222 6.43 7.68 -6.55
N ASP A 223 5.75 8.42 -7.41
CA ASP A 223 4.51 9.11 -7.13
C ASP A 223 3.36 8.43 -7.88
N PHE A 224 2.37 7.98 -7.13
CA PHE A 224 1.13 7.42 -7.64
C PHE A 224 -0.03 8.28 -7.17
N ILE A 225 -0.88 8.72 -8.10
CA ILE A 225 -2.12 9.43 -7.79
C ILE A 225 -3.27 8.62 -8.35
N PHE A 226 -4.12 8.12 -7.46
CA PHE A 226 -5.30 7.38 -7.80
C PHE A 226 -6.53 8.29 -7.74
N ASN A 227 -7.26 8.37 -8.84
CA ASN A 227 -8.43 9.22 -9.00
C ASN A 227 -9.50 8.47 -9.81
N GLN A 228 -10.51 7.94 -9.11
CA GLN A 228 -11.62 7.18 -9.69
C GLN A 228 -11.13 5.91 -10.40
N SER A 229 -11.19 5.85 -11.72
CA SER A 229 -10.76 4.67 -12.51
C SER A 229 -9.38 4.87 -13.15
N LYS A 230 -8.63 5.88 -12.70
CA LYS A 230 -7.35 6.26 -13.30
C LYS A 230 -6.26 6.42 -12.25
N LEU A 231 -5.16 5.69 -12.44
CA LEU A 231 -3.91 5.86 -11.71
C LEU A 231 -2.97 6.68 -12.60
N PHE A 232 -2.43 7.77 -12.07
CA PHE A 232 -1.32 8.50 -12.65
C PHE A 232 -0.06 8.06 -11.92
N PHE A 233 1.02 7.82 -12.66
CA PHE A 233 2.30 7.45 -12.08
C PHE A 233 3.42 8.31 -12.65
N ASN A 234 4.38 8.63 -11.80
CA ASN A 234 5.67 9.17 -12.17
C ASN A 234 6.72 8.44 -11.32
N THR A 235 7.61 7.71 -11.95
CA THR A 235 8.60 6.88 -11.26
C THR A 235 9.98 7.10 -11.83
N SER A 236 10.98 7.12 -10.95
CA SER A 236 12.40 7.11 -11.27
C SER A 236 13.09 6.09 -10.37
N LEU A 237 13.99 5.28 -10.94
CA LEU A 237 14.77 4.32 -10.16
C LEU A 237 16.02 3.89 -10.94
N GLY A 238 17.08 3.58 -10.21
CA GLY A 238 18.22 2.80 -10.67
C GLY A 238 17.98 1.30 -10.46
N VAL A 239 18.45 0.46 -11.38
CA VAL A 239 18.49 -1.01 -11.25
C VAL A 239 19.94 -1.46 -11.35
N GLY A 240 20.49 -1.94 -10.24
CA GLY A 240 21.92 -2.20 -10.12
C GLY A 240 22.76 -0.96 -10.44
N GLU A 241 23.89 -1.15 -11.12
CA GLU A 241 24.84 -0.07 -11.45
C GLU A 241 24.68 0.50 -12.87
N ASN A 242 23.85 -0.13 -13.72
CA ASN A 242 23.94 0.07 -15.18
C ASN A 242 22.67 0.60 -15.83
N LEU A 243 21.55 0.67 -15.10
CA LEU A 243 20.27 1.06 -15.67
C LEU A 243 19.64 2.10 -14.75
N THR A 244 19.34 3.28 -15.26
CA THR A 244 18.38 4.19 -14.64
C THR A 244 17.16 4.32 -15.54
N THR A 245 15.99 4.37 -14.94
CA THR A 245 14.71 4.44 -15.66
C THR A 245 13.85 5.52 -15.06
N GLU A 246 13.27 6.36 -15.91
CA GLU A 246 12.22 7.30 -15.56
C GLU A 246 11.00 6.99 -16.42
N MET A 247 9.82 6.91 -15.81
CA MET A 247 8.58 6.61 -16.51
C MET A 247 7.46 7.48 -15.96
N GLU A 248 6.72 8.11 -16.86
CA GLU A 248 5.48 8.80 -16.51
C GLU A 248 4.32 8.25 -17.34
N GLY A 249 3.14 8.17 -16.75
CA GLY A 249 2.03 7.58 -17.45
C GLY A 249 0.75 7.49 -16.66
N THR A 250 -0.18 6.74 -17.21
CA THR A 250 -1.48 6.48 -16.60
C THR A 250 -1.94 5.06 -16.81
N ILE A 251 -2.53 4.46 -15.79
CA ILE A 251 -3.30 3.22 -15.89
C ILE A 251 -4.76 3.60 -15.82
N SER A 252 -5.54 3.21 -16.82
CA SER A 252 -6.99 3.45 -16.88
C SER A 252 -7.71 2.11 -16.89
N THR A 253 -8.59 1.88 -15.92
CA THR A 253 -9.41 0.66 -15.88
C THR A 253 -10.80 0.97 -16.44
N PHE A 254 -11.18 0.34 -17.55
CA PHE A 254 -12.54 0.38 -18.10
C PHE A 254 -13.27 -0.94 -17.81
N ALA A 255 -14.54 -1.05 -18.22
CA ALA A 255 -15.36 -2.23 -17.92
C ALA A 255 -14.97 -3.48 -18.73
N ALA A 256 -14.26 -3.32 -19.85
CA ALA A 256 -13.89 -4.42 -20.75
C ALA A 256 -12.39 -4.45 -21.08
N ASP A 257 -11.70 -3.32 -20.94
CA ASP A 257 -10.30 -3.17 -21.30
C ASP A 257 -9.56 -2.38 -20.20
N GLU A 258 -8.28 -2.65 -20.04
CA GLU A 258 -7.36 -1.83 -19.25
C GLU A 258 -6.30 -1.26 -20.16
N GLU A 259 -5.98 0.01 -19.96
CA GLU A 259 -4.96 0.69 -20.74
C GLU A 259 -3.89 1.25 -19.82
N ILE A 260 -2.65 0.77 -19.99
CA ILE A 260 -1.46 1.43 -19.46
C ILE A 260 -0.90 2.29 -20.57
N ARG A 261 -0.85 3.61 -20.36
CA ARG A 261 -0.20 4.57 -21.24
C ARG A 261 1.09 5.04 -20.60
N PHE A 262 2.18 4.96 -21.33
CA PHE A 262 3.46 5.55 -20.99
C PHE A 262 3.62 6.82 -21.82
N ASN A 263 3.51 7.99 -21.20
CA ASN A 263 3.61 9.27 -21.92
C ASN A 263 5.08 9.64 -22.16
N ALA A 264 5.95 9.27 -21.23
CA ALA A 264 7.40 9.38 -21.38
C ALA A 264 8.09 8.19 -20.70
N ILE A 265 9.11 7.66 -21.37
CA ILE A 265 10.03 6.65 -20.85
C ILE A 265 11.44 7.15 -21.16
N THR A 266 12.26 7.32 -20.15
CA THR A 266 13.70 7.57 -20.31
C THR A 266 14.45 6.40 -19.68
N LEU A 267 15.39 5.82 -20.43
CA LEU A 267 16.25 4.75 -19.94
C LEU A 267 17.70 5.16 -20.18
N ASN A 268 18.57 4.97 -19.21
CA ASN A 268 20.00 5.10 -19.42
C ASN A 268 20.65 3.76 -19.12
N TYR A 269 21.02 3.03 -20.17
CA TYR A 269 21.72 1.76 -20.02
C TYR A 269 23.20 1.93 -20.35
N LYS A 270 24.08 1.74 -19.36
CA LYS A 270 25.54 1.89 -19.50
C LYS A 270 25.96 3.23 -20.13
N ASN A 271 25.35 4.33 -19.70
CA ASN A 271 25.57 5.69 -20.20
C ASN A 271 25.09 5.91 -21.66
N ILE A 272 24.21 5.06 -22.17
CA ILE A 272 23.53 5.25 -23.45
C ILE A 272 22.08 5.65 -23.14
N PRO A 273 21.71 6.93 -23.35
CA PRO A 273 20.36 7.39 -23.12
C PRO A 273 19.44 6.92 -24.24
N TRP A 274 18.27 6.46 -23.85
CA TRP A 274 17.13 6.13 -24.68
C TRP A 274 15.92 6.91 -24.19
N ALA A 275 15.12 7.42 -25.11
CA ALA A 275 13.86 8.08 -24.77
C ALA A 275 12.73 7.54 -25.63
N SER A 276 11.52 7.51 -25.10
CA SER A 276 10.32 7.28 -25.90
C SER A 276 10.10 8.44 -26.87
N PHE A 277 9.92 8.15 -28.15
CA PHE A 277 9.61 9.15 -29.16
C PHE A 277 8.16 9.68 -29.04
N ASP A 278 7.22 8.79 -28.69
CA ASP A 278 5.79 9.10 -28.54
C ASP A 278 5.20 8.25 -27.39
N THR A 279 3.93 8.49 -27.07
CA THR A 279 3.19 7.70 -26.09
C THR A 279 3.08 6.25 -26.54
N SER A 280 3.52 5.34 -25.67
CA SER A 280 3.32 3.89 -25.83
C SER A 280 2.10 3.45 -25.03
N SER A 281 1.40 2.42 -25.49
CA SER A 281 0.28 1.84 -24.74
C SER A 281 0.32 0.32 -24.69
N VAL A 282 -0.07 -0.22 -23.54
CA VAL A 282 -0.38 -1.63 -23.34
C VAL A 282 -1.87 -1.73 -23.03
N ILE A 283 -2.61 -2.45 -23.87
CA ILE A 283 -4.04 -2.67 -23.72
C ILE A 283 -4.25 -4.13 -23.35
N PHE A 284 -4.89 -4.37 -22.21
CA PHE A 284 -5.37 -5.67 -21.79
C PHE A 284 -6.84 -5.76 -22.17
N THR A 285 -7.20 -6.79 -22.94
CA THR A 285 -8.57 -7.05 -23.38
C THR A 285 -8.93 -8.50 -23.04
N GLY A 286 -10.22 -8.84 -23.10
CA GLY A 286 -10.65 -10.25 -22.99
C GLY A 286 -10.10 -11.19 -24.08
N SER A 287 -9.44 -10.66 -25.11
CA SER A 287 -8.82 -11.44 -26.19
C SER A 287 -7.31 -11.61 -26.05
N GLY A 288 -6.67 -10.85 -25.14
CA GLY A 288 -5.22 -10.87 -24.93
C GLY A 288 -4.64 -9.49 -24.60
N ILE A 289 -3.33 -9.36 -24.78
CA ILE A 289 -2.52 -8.17 -24.47
C ILE A 289 -1.98 -7.58 -25.77
N GLN A 290 -2.21 -6.29 -26.01
CA GLN A 290 -1.69 -5.56 -27.16
C GLN A 290 -0.71 -4.48 -26.71
N LEU A 291 0.50 -4.48 -27.26
CA LEU A 291 1.48 -3.40 -27.13
C LEU A 291 1.50 -2.56 -28.41
N SER A 292 1.32 -1.25 -28.27
CA SER A 292 1.32 -0.30 -29.38
C SER A 292 2.32 0.82 -29.14
N ASN A 293 3.03 1.20 -30.21
CA ASN A 293 3.90 2.38 -30.31
C ASN A 293 4.98 2.47 -29.21
N LEU A 294 5.61 1.34 -28.84
CA LEU A 294 6.84 1.42 -28.05
C LEU A 294 8.00 1.74 -28.98
N ILE A 295 8.30 3.03 -29.10
CA ILE A 295 9.38 3.56 -29.95
C ILE A 295 10.41 4.19 -29.02
N LEU A 296 11.57 3.55 -28.89
CA LEU A 296 12.71 4.05 -28.12
C LEU A 296 13.79 4.52 -29.08
N GLU A 297 14.23 5.76 -28.92
CA GLU A 297 15.30 6.34 -29.74
C GLU A 297 16.54 6.66 -28.91
N ASN A 298 17.70 6.50 -29.52
CA ASN A 298 18.95 7.11 -29.09
C ASN A 298 19.61 7.82 -30.30
N ALA A 299 20.78 8.42 -30.09
CA ALA A 299 21.48 9.20 -31.13
C ALA A 299 21.81 8.42 -32.43
N ASN A 300 21.87 7.09 -32.38
CA ASN A 300 22.33 6.23 -33.48
C ASN A 300 21.35 5.08 -33.78
N ALA A 301 20.21 4.98 -33.11
CA ALA A 301 19.31 3.85 -33.28
C ALA A 301 17.87 4.19 -32.88
N LEU A 302 16.93 3.56 -33.59
CA LEU A 302 15.52 3.53 -33.28
C LEU A 302 15.11 2.08 -33.03
N VAL A 303 14.44 1.81 -31.92
CA VAL A 303 13.83 0.51 -31.62
C VAL A 303 12.33 0.68 -31.55
N THR A 304 11.63 0.00 -32.45
CA THR A 304 10.17 0.00 -32.51
C THR A 304 9.64 -1.38 -32.15
N VAL A 305 8.77 -1.44 -31.15
CA VAL A 305 8.10 -2.67 -30.71
C VAL A 305 6.59 -2.47 -30.78
N ASN A 306 5.93 -3.36 -31.51
CA ASN A 306 4.48 -3.47 -31.60
C ASN A 306 4.08 -4.94 -31.58
N GLY A 307 2.91 -5.26 -31.03
CA GLY A 307 2.42 -6.61 -31.15
C GLY A 307 1.26 -6.97 -30.23
N GLN A 308 0.87 -8.23 -30.31
CA GLN A 308 -0.22 -8.78 -29.53
C GLN A 308 0.09 -10.22 -29.11
N ILE A 309 -0.27 -10.56 -27.87
CA ILE A 309 -0.39 -11.93 -27.37
C ILE A 309 -1.87 -12.18 -27.18
N ASN A 310 -2.40 -13.24 -27.81
CA ASN A 310 -3.78 -13.66 -27.65
C ASN A 310 -3.90 -14.73 -26.56
N ASN A 311 -5.08 -14.86 -25.98
CA ASN A 311 -5.37 -15.87 -24.95
C ASN A 311 -5.28 -17.32 -25.46
N ASP A 312 -5.29 -17.54 -26.77
CA ASP A 312 -5.06 -18.84 -27.41
C ASP A 312 -3.55 -19.15 -27.62
N GLU A 313 -2.67 -18.40 -26.95
CA GLU A 313 -1.20 -18.46 -27.03
C GLU A 313 -0.62 -18.04 -28.40
N SER A 314 -1.47 -17.67 -29.37
CA SER A 314 -0.98 -17.07 -30.61
C SER A 314 -0.42 -15.68 -30.34
N HIS A 315 0.70 -15.35 -30.99
CA HIS A 315 1.37 -14.08 -30.78
C HIS A 315 1.90 -13.53 -32.10
N ASN A 316 1.92 -12.21 -32.18
CA ASN A 316 2.52 -11.50 -33.30
C ASN A 316 3.23 -10.26 -32.75
N PHE A 317 4.53 -10.36 -32.57
CA PHE A 317 5.38 -9.22 -32.19
C PHE A 317 6.28 -8.84 -33.36
N PHE A 318 6.32 -7.55 -33.62
CA PHE A 318 7.22 -6.92 -34.56
C PHE A 318 8.21 -6.09 -33.76
N VAL A 319 9.49 -6.44 -33.92
CA VAL A 319 10.61 -5.66 -33.41
C VAL A 319 11.41 -5.19 -34.61
N GLU A 320 11.49 -3.88 -34.78
CA GLU A 320 12.27 -3.23 -35.82
C GLU A 320 13.38 -2.40 -35.18
N ILE A 321 14.59 -2.54 -35.74
CA ILE A 321 15.77 -1.80 -35.30
C ILE A 321 16.34 -1.08 -36.52
N GLU A 322 16.34 0.26 -36.49
CA GLU A 322 16.97 1.11 -37.48
C GLU A 322 18.23 1.74 -36.86
N ASN A 323 19.32 1.86 -37.64
CA ASN A 323 20.57 2.54 -37.24
C ASN A 323 20.93 3.64 -38.24
#